data_AF-A0A8D8TQS3-F1
#
_entry.id   AF-A0A8D8TQS3-F1
#
_cell.length_a   1.000
_cell.length_b   1.000
_cell.length_c   1.000
_cell.angle_alpha   90.00
_cell.angle_beta   90.00
_cell.angle_gamma   90.00
#
_symmetry.space_group_name_H-M   'P 1'
#
loop_
_entity.id
_entity.type
_entity.pdbx_description
1 polymer ?
#
loop_
_entity_poly.entity_id
_entity_poly.type
_entity_poly.pdbx_seq_one_letter_code
_entity_poly.pdbx_strand_id
1 'polypeptide(L)'
;MLNSCLGRILLQAGDIQNAKSHFATAKSFLEAPPTPSPNTHPDTLNNLKLQAQINEGLVAVAENNYQAAYDIFTGLRKSVHNVTSLEKIHILIVNNQAICAFYLGRLKESIELSESLLQYKQCLMNRNFIANLRTMYELYHVNLNENKLNLMRLVNENRIYFNPSCLASLKL
;
A
#
# COMPACT_ATOMS: atom_id res chain seq x y z
N MET A 1 -13.61 -2.39 19.49
CA MET A 1 -13.81 -2.94 18.12
C MET A 1 -14.95 -2.25 17.37
N LEU A 2 -16.14 -2.05 17.94
CA LEU A 2 -17.28 -1.42 17.25
C LEU A 2 -16.94 -0.05 16.64
N ASN A 3 -16.37 0.87 17.43
CA ASN A 3 -15.97 2.20 16.95
C ASN A 3 -14.96 2.14 15.79
N SER A 4 -14.01 1.19 15.81
CA SER A 4 -13.07 0.99 14.69
C SER A 4 -13.77 0.50 13.43
N CYS A 5 -14.77 -0.39 13.55
CA CYS A 5 -15.53 -0.86 12.39
C CYS A 5 -16.38 0.28 11.80
N LEU A 6 -17.08 1.04 12.66
CA LEU A 6 -17.90 2.17 12.23
C LEU A 6 -17.05 3.25 11.56
N GLY A 7 -15.88 3.58 12.13
CA GLY A 7 -14.94 4.51 11.52
C GLY A 7 -14.47 4.06 10.13
N ARG A 8 -14.25 2.77 9.90
CA ARG A 8 -13.89 2.24 8.56
C ARG A 8 -15.04 2.35 7.56
N ILE A 9 -16.27 2.09 7.99
CA ILE A 9 -17.46 2.26 7.14
C ILE A 9 -17.62 3.73 6.74
N LEU A 10 -17.46 4.65 7.70
CA LEU A 10 -17.51 6.08 7.46
C LEU A 10 -16.40 6.56 6.51
N LEU A 11 -15.17 6.05 6.67
CA LEU A 11 -14.09 6.30 5.70
C LEU A 11 -14.48 5.87 4.29
N GLN A 12 -15.08 4.68 4.14
CA GLN A 12 -15.53 4.19 2.83
C GLN A 12 -16.66 5.04 2.24
N ALA A 13 -17.49 5.64 3.08
CA ALA A 13 -18.52 6.59 2.68
C ALA A 13 -17.97 8.01 2.39
N GLY A 14 -16.68 8.25 2.62
CA GLY A 14 -16.04 9.55 2.43
C GLY A 14 -16.17 10.51 3.63
N ASP A 15 -16.78 10.08 4.74
CA ASP A 15 -16.93 10.88 5.95
C ASP A 15 -15.70 10.74 6.86
N ILE A 16 -14.64 11.45 6.49
CA ILE A 16 -13.34 11.39 7.17
C ILE A 16 -13.43 11.95 8.59
N GLN A 17 -14.22 13.01 8.81
CA GLN A 17 -14.30 13.70 10.10
C GLN A 17 -14.97 12.81 11.16
N ASN A 18 -16.12 12.23 10.84
CA ASN A 18 -16.78 11.33 11.78
C ASN A 18 -15.99 10.04 11.96
N ALA A 19 -15.33 9.53 10.91
CA ALA A 19 -14.44 8.39 11.03
C ALA A 19 -13.31 8.63 12.04
N LYS A 20 -12.64 9.79 11.96
CA LYS A 20 -11.60 10.20 12.92
C LYS A 20 -12.13 10.26 14.35
N SER A 21 -13.32 10.81 14.55
CA SER A 21 -13.96 10.86 15.88
C SER A 21 -14.15 9.46 16.46
N HIS A 22 -14.70 8.53 15.67
CA HIS A 22 -14.85 7.14 16.11
C HIS A 22 -13.51 6.44 16.36
N PHE A 23 -12.47 6.71 15.56
CA PHE A 23 -11.13 6.17 15.82
C PHE A 23 -10.52 6.73 17.10
N ALA A 24 -10.72 8.02 17.39
CA ALA A 24 -10.28 8.63 18.64
C ALA A 24 -10.98 8.00 19.85
N THR A 25 -12.30 7.76 19.77
CA THR A 25 -13.03 7.02 20.80
C THR A 25 -12.50 5.59 20.94
N ALA A 26 -12.19 4.91 19.84
CA ALA A 26 -11.61 3.56 19.89
C ALA A 26 -10.24 3.55 20.57
N LYS A 27 -9.42 4.59 20.35
CA LYS A 27 -8.09 4.76 20.95
C LYS A 27 -8.16 5.12 22.43
N SER A 28 -9.12 5.94 22.86
CA SER A 28 -9.30 6.27 24.28
C SER A 28 -9.64 5.04 25.12
N PHE A 29 -10.36 4.06 24.57
CA PHE A 29 -10.60 2.77 25.25
C PHE A 29 -9.36 1.89 25.37
N LEU A 30 -8.32 2.15 24.58
CA LEU A 30 -7.03 1.45 24.65
C LEU A 30 -6.10 2.07 25.70
N GLU A 31 -6.24 3.39 25.91
CA GLU A 31 -5.43 4.21 26.83
C GLU A 31 -6.05 4.34 28.22
N ALA A 32 -7.36 4.07 28.36
CA ALA A 32 -8.02 3.99 29.65
C ALA A 32 -7.33 2.96 30.56
N PRO A 33 -7.14 3.26 31.85
CA PRO A 33 -6.49 2.34 32.78
C PRO A 33 -7.21 1.00 32.73
N PRO A 34 -6.47 -0.12 32.63
CA PRO A 34 -7.08 -1.43 32.48
C PRO A 34 -7.99 -1.66 33.69
N THR A 35 -9.30 -1.69 33.48
CA THR A 35 -10.16 -2.43 34.40
C THR A 35 -9.59 -3.85 34.39
N PRO A 36 -9.14 -4.39 35.53
CA PRO A 36 -8.48 -5.69 35.56
C PRO A 36 -9.51 -6.75 35.19
N SER A 37 -9.64 -7.01 33.89
CA SER A 37 -10.31 -8.21 33.39
C SER A 37 -9.23 -9.29 33.35
N PRO A 38 -9.32 -10.31 34.22
CA PRO A 38 -8.30 -11.37 34.34
C PRO A 38 -8.11 -12.22 33.07
N ASN A 39 -8.87 -11.93 31.99
CA ASN A 39 -8.88 -12.70 30.75
C ASN A 39 -8.28 -11.95 29.55
N THR A 40 -7.67 -10.77 29.75
CA THR A 40 -7.10 -10.00 28.64
C THR A 40 -5.71 -10.55 28.30
N HIS A 41 -5.64 -11.46 27.34
CA HIS A 41 -4.37 -12.00 26.85
C HIS A 41 -3.49 -10.88 26.26
N PRO A 42 -2.15 -10.91 26.46
CA PRO A 42 -1.21 -9.93 25.89
C PRO A 42 -1.34 -9.78 24.37
N ASP A 43 -1.66 -10.88 23.68
CA ASP A 43 -1.86 -10.91 22.24
C ASP A 43 -3.07 -10.07 21.79
N THR A 44 -4.10 -9.94 22.63
CA THR A 44 -5.28 -9.12 22.34
C THR A 44 -4.93 -7.63 22.34
N LEU A 45 -4.11 -7.19 23.31
CA LEU A 45 -3.69 -5.78 23.41
C LEU A 45 -2.80 -5.36 22.23
N ASN A 46 -1.86 -6.23 21.84
CA ASN A 46 -0.99 -5.99 20.69
C ASN A 46 -1.78 -5.90 19.37
N ASN A 47 -2.78 -6.78 19.20
CA ASN A 47 -3.68 -6.72 18.05
C ASN A 47 -4.52 -5.44 18.00
N LEU A 48 -4.95 -4.91 19.15
CA LEU A 48 -5.70 -3.64 19.21
C LEU A 48 -4.82 -2.43 18.86
N LYS A 49 -3.58 -2.38 19.35
CA LYS A 49 -2.59 -1.37 18.97
C LYS A 49 -2.31 -1.39 17.47
N LEU A 50 -2.11 -2.59 16.92
CA LEU A 50 -1.94 -2.79 15.48
C LEU A 50 -3.13 -2.27 14.68
N GLN A 51 -4.37 -2.55 15.13
CA GLN A 51 -5.57 -2.02 14.48
C GLN A 51 -5.67 -0.50 14.53
N ALA A 52 -5.27 0.13 15.64
CA ALA A 52 -5.26 1.58 15.76
C ALA A 52 -4.29 2.21 14.75
N GLN A 53 -3.08 1.68 14.61
CA GLN A 53 -2.09 2.13 13.63
C GLN A 53 -2.57 1.92 12.18
N ILE A 54 -3.25 0.80 11.90
CA ILE A 54 -3.88 0.58 10.59
C ILE A 54 -4.92 1.66 10.30
N ASN A 55 -5.77 2.01 11.28
CA ASN A 55 -6.78 3.05 11.09
C ASN A 55 -6.13 4.42 10.84
N GLU A 56 -5.04 4.75 11.53
CA GLU A 56 -4.25 5.97 11.27
C GLU A 56 -3.71 5.98 9.83
N GLY A 57 -3.19 4.86 9.33
CA GLY A 57 -2.77 4.72 7.93
C GLY A 57 -3.92 4.90 6.93
N LEU A 58 -5.09 4.31 7.20
CA LEU A 58 -6.28 4.44 6.34
C LEU A 58 -6.81 5.87 6.30
N VAL A 59 -6.76 6.59 7.42
CA VAL A 59 -7.10 8.01 7.49
C VAL A 59 -6.14 8.83 6.61
N ALA A 60 -4.82 8.59 6.72
CA ALA A 60 -3.84 9.29 5.89
C ALA A 60 -4.07 9.04 4.38
N VAL A 61 -4.47 7.82 3.98
CA VAL A 61 -4.89 7.53 2.59
C VAL A 61 -6.11 8.36 2.20
N ALA A 62 -7.15 8.42 3.05
CA ALA A 62 -8.37 9.17 2.76
C ALA A 62 -8.13 10.69 2.66
N GLU A 63 -7.12 11.21 3.35
CA GLU A 63 -6.70 12.62 3.27
C GLU A 63 -5.74 12.90 2.11
N ASN A 64 -5.47 11.91 1.24
CA ASN A 64 -4.50 11.98 0.15
C ASN A 64 -3.05 12.25 0.63
N ASN A 65 -2.76 12.01 1.92
CA ASN A 65 -1.42 12.09 2.46
C ASN A 65 -0.71 10.75 2.28
N TYR A 66 -0.42 10.43 1.02
CA TYR A 66 0.13 9.13 0.63
C TYR A 66 1.54 8.88 1.18
N GLN A 67 2.33 9.93 1.42
CA GLN A 67 3.66 9.78 2.01
C GLN A 67 3.56 9.33 3.48
N ALA A 68 2.74 9.99 4.30
CA ALA A 68 2.53 9.58 5.69
C ALA A 68 1.90 8.18 5.78
N ALA A 69 0.91 7.89 4.92
CA ALA A 69 0.30 6.57 4.84
C ALA A 69 1.32 5.48 4.51
N TYR A 70 2.18 5.72 3.51
CA TYR A 70 3.22 4.80 3.10
C TYR A 70 4.20 4.50 4.24
N ASP A 71 4.63 5.53 4.98
CA ASP A 71 5.55 5.36 6.11
C ASP A 71 4.93 4.53 7.25
N ILE A 72 3.64 4.77 7.55
CA ILE A 72 2.87 3.98 8.52
C ILE A 72 2.80 2.51 8.08
N PHE A 73 2.38 2.23 6.84
CA PHE A 73 2.27 0.85 6.37
C PHE A 73 3.61 0.13 6.27
N THR A 74 4.69 0.86 5.95
CA THR A 74 6.05 0.31 5.96
C THR A 74 6.46 -0.10 7.38
N GLY A 75 6.20 0.74 8.39
CA GLY A 75 6.45 0.41 9.79
C GLY A 75 5.63 -0.80 10.25
N LEU A 76 4.34 -0.83 9.92
CA LEU A 76 3.44 -1.92 10.26
C LEU A 76 3.86 -3.25 9.62
N ARG A 77 4.24 -3.22 8.34
CA ARG A 77 4.70 -4.42 7.62
C ARG A 77 5.92 -5.05 8.30
N LYS A 78 6.91 -4.22 8.69
CA LYS A 78 8.09 -4.69 9.42
C LYS A 78 7.72 -5.33 10.76
N SER A 79 6.71 -4.79 11.44
CA SER A 79 6.22 -5.34 12.71
C SER A 79 5.47 -6.68 12.57
N VAL A 80 4.79 -6.91 11.44
CA VAL A 80 3.89 -8.07 11.25
C VAL A 80 4.57 -9.21 10.46
N HIS A 81 5.74 -8.98 9.87
CA HIS A 81 6.43 -9.87 8.92
C HIS A 81 6.61 -11.33 9.40
N ASN A 82 6.64 -11.59 10.71
CA ASN A 82 6.89 -12.91 11.28
C ASN A 82 5.66 -13.56 11.95
N VAL A 83 4.45 -13.02 11.74
CA VAL A 83 3.25 -13.47 12.45
C VAL A 83 2.24 -14.11 11.49
N THR A 84 2.32 -15.44 11.35
CA THR A 84 1.48 -16.25 10.44
C THR A 84 -0.02 -16.19 10.78
N SER A 85 -0.39 -15.86 12.02
CA SER A 85 -1.80 -15.74 12.44
C SER A 85 -2.48 -14.45 11.94
N LEU A 86 -1.74 -13.51 11.34
CA LEU A 86 -2.23 -12.20 10.91
C LEU A 86 -2.28 -12.03 9.38
N GLU A 87 -2.50 -13.11 8.64
CA GLU A 87 -2.45 -13.11 7.16
C GLU A 87 -3.33 -12.03 6.52
N LYS A 88 -4.58 -11.86 6.99
CA LYS A 88 -5.51 -10.85 6.46
C LYS A 88 -5.00 -9.42 6.70
N ILE A 89 -4.33 -9.20 7.83
CA ILE A 89 -3.76 -7.90 8.18
C ILE A 89 -2.52 -7.64 7.34
N HIS A 90 -1.65 -8.64 7.15
CA HIS A 90 -0.50 -8.55 6.26
C HIS A 90 -0.92 -8.15 4.84
N ILE A 91 -1.94 -8.82 4.28
CA ILE A 91 -2.47 -8.52 2.94
C ILE A 91 -3.01 -7.09 2.87
N LEU A 92 -3.77 -6.66 3.88
CA LEU A 92 -4.30 -5.29 3.95
C LEU A 92 -3.17 -4.25 3.98
N ILE A 93 -2.13 -4.48 4.80
CA ILE A 93 -1.01 -3.55 4.94
C ILE A 93 -0.25 -3.42 3.62
N VAL A 94 0.16 -4.55 3.02
CA VAL A 94 0.97 -4.52 1.80
C VAL A 94 0.17 -3.97 0.62
N ASN A 95 -1.13 -4.27 0.52
CA ASN A 95 -1.97 -3.73 -0.55
C ASN A 95 -2.10 -2.20 -0.43
N ASN A 96 -2.36 -1.68 0.77
CA ASN A 96 -2.41 -0.22 0.97
C ASN A 96 -1.03 0.43 0.79
N GLN A 97 0.07 -0.24 1.17
CA GLN A 97 1.43 0.22 0.89
C GLN A 97 1.68 0.34 -0.61
N ALA A 98 1.29 -0.67 -1.41
CA ALA A 98 1.41 -0.67 -2.86
C ALA A 98 0.61 0.50 -3.48
N ILE A 99 -0.63 0.69 -3.07
CA ILE A 99 -1.47 1.81 -3.52
C ILE A 99 -0.81 3.15 -3.18
N CYS A 100 -0.23 3.32 -1.99
CA CYS A 100 0.49 4.55 -1.64
C CYS A 100 1.74 4.75 -2.52
N ALA A 101 2.53 3.69 -2.76
CA ALA A 101 3.69 3.74 -3.65
C ALA A 101 3.29 4.15 -5.08
N PHE A 102 2.15 3.63 -5.57
CA PHE A 102 1.56 4.01 -6.84
C PHE A 102 1.23 5.51 -6.91
N TYR A 103 0.50 6.05 -5.92
CA TYR A 103 0.16 7.48 -5.89
C TYR A 103 1.38 8.40 -5.70
N LEU A 104 2.47 7.89 -5.13
CA LEU A 104 3.76 8.60 -5.04
C LEU A 104 4.60 8.51 -6.33
N GLY A 105 4.09 7.88 -7.39
CA GLY A 105 4.80 7.70 -8.67
C GLY A 105 5.88 6.60 -8.65
N ARG A 106 5.96 5.81 -7.58
CA ARG A 106 6.94 4.71 -7.42
C ARG A 106 6.39 3.43 -8.06
N LEU A 107 6.16 3.47 -9.38
CA LEU A 107 5.46 2.41 -10.12
C LEU A 107 6.13 1.03 -9.98
N LYS A 108 7.47 0.97 -10.11
CA LYS A 108 8.23 -0.28 -10.00
C LYS A 108 8.01 -0.93 -8.63
N GLU A 109 8.17 -0.15 -7.57
CA GLU A 109 7.97 -0.61 -6.20
C GLU A 109 6.53 -1.07 -5.96
N SER A 110 5.54 -0.31 -6.45
CA SER A 110 4.14 -0.71 -6.34
C SER A 110 3.86 -2.08 -6.97
N ILE A 111 4.43 -2.33 -8.16
CA ILE A 111 4.29 -3.63 -8.85
C ILE A 111 4.95 -4.74 -8.03
N GLU A 112 6.18 -4.55 -7.57
CA GLU A 112 6.91 -5.54 -6.76
C GLU A 112 6.14 -5.90 -5.48
N LEU A 113 5.54 -4.91 -4.82
CA LEU A 113 4.69 -5.11 -3.64
C LEU A 113 3.45 -5.94 -3.97
N SER A 114 2.74 -5.61 -5.05
CA SER A 114 1.57 -6.35 -5.51
C SER A 114 1.91 -7.78 -5.95
N GLU A 115 3.01 -7.99 -6.68
CA GLU A 115 3.48 -9.32 -7.08
C GLU A 115 3.82 -10.18 -5.86
N SER A 116 4.45 -9.59 -4.82
CA SER A 116 4.76 -10.31 -3.58
C SER A 116 3.51 -10.84 -2.89
N LEU A 117 2.39 -10.11 -2.95
CA LEU A 117 1.11 -10.58 -2.43
C LEU A 117 0.51 -11.70 -3.27
N LEU A 118 0.65 -11.62 -4.58
CA LEU A 118 0.19 -12.68 -5.48
C LEU A 118 0.96 -13.98 -5.23
N GLN A 119 2.27 -13.90 -5.01
CA GLN A 119 3.09 -15.05 -4.66
C GLN A 119 2.74 -15.62 -3.27
N TYR A 120 2.44 -14.73 -2.31
CA TYR A 120 2.09 -15.14 -0.95
C TYR A 120 0.74 -15.84 -0.85
N LYS A 121 -0.34 -15.25 -1.40
CA LYS A 121 -1.70 -15.81 -1.23
C LYS A 121 -2.68 -15.39 -2.32
N GLN A 122 -2.63 -16.10 -3.45
CA GLN A 122 -3.48 -15.85 -4.63
C GLN A 122 -4.99 -15.86 -4.31
N CYS A 123 -5.45 -16.76 -3.45
CA CYS A 123 -6.88 -16.95 -3.16
C CYS A 123 -7.56 -15.78 -2.43
N LEU A 124 -6.78 -14.84 -1.89
CA LEU A 124 -7.31 -13.67 -1.16
C LEU A 124 -7.33 -12.40 -2.01
N MET A 125 -6.94 -12.48 -3.28
CA MET A 125 -6.95 -11.35 -4.20
C MET A 125 -8.33 -11.17 -4.82
N ASN A 126 -8.90 -9.97 -4.66
CA ASN A 126 -10.18 -9.62 -5.26
C ASN A 126 -10.00 -9.01 -6.68
N ARG A 127 -11.11 -8.85 -7.41
CA ARG A 127 -11.10 -8.27 -8.76
C ARG A 127 -10.46 -6.87 -8.82
N ASN A 128 -10.64 -6.06 -7.78
CA ASN A 128 -10.08 -4.70 -7.72
C ASN A 128 -8.56 -4.72 -7.62
N PHE A 129 -8.00 -5.67 -6.87
CA PHE A 129 -6.55 -5.87 -6.77
C PHE A 129 -5.94 -6.18 -8.15
N ILE A 130 -6.54 -7.12 -8.89
CA ILE A 130 -6.05 -7.49 -10.24
C ILE A 130 -6.19 -6.33 -11.22
N ALA A 131 -7.30 -5.58 -11.16
CA ALA A 131 -7.49 -4.39 -11.98
C ALA A 131 -6.43 -3.29 -11.69
N ASN A 132 -6.09 -3.07 -10.42
CA ASN A 132 -5.05 -2.14 -10.02
C ASN A 132 -3.68 -2.58 -10.56
N LEU A 133 -3.30 -3.85 -10.36
CA LEU A 133 -2.02 -4.38 -10.85
C LEU A 133 -1.91 -4.28 -12.38
N ARG A 134 -2.99 -4.60 -13.11
CA ARG A 134 -3.04 -4.43 -14.56
C ARG A 134 -2.78 -2.98 -14.97
N THR A 135 -3.45 -2.03 -14.32
CA THR A 135 -3.29 -0.59 -14.58
C THR A 135 -1.85 -0.15 -14.31
N MET A 136 -1.23 -0.64 -13.24
CA MET A 136 0.18 -0.36 -12.93
C MET A 136 1.12 -0.85 -14.03
N TYR A 137 0.93 -2.07 -14.55
CA TYR A 137 1.75 -2.58 -15.67
C TYR A 137 1.55 -1.78 -16.95
N GLU A 138 0.31 -1.43 -17.28
CA GLU A 138 0.00 -0.61 -18.46
C GLU A 138 0.73 0.74 -18.37
N LEU A 139 0.66 1.41 -17.22
CA LEU A 139 1.37 2.68 -16.99
C LEU A 139 2.90 2.53 -17.01
N TYR A 140 3.42 1.48 -16.39
CA TYR A 140 4.86 1.21 -16.38
C TYR A 140 5.39 0.96 -17.81
N HIS A 141 4.65 0.21 -18.62
CA HIS A 141 5.01 -0.07 -20.01
C HIS A 141 4.94 1.17 -20.91
N VAL A 142 3.92 2.03 -20.74
CA VAL A 142 3.84 3.31 -21.46
C VAL A 142 5.06 4.18 -21.15
N ASN A 143 5.43 4.30 -19.88
CA ASN A 143 6.61 5.06 -19.46
C ASN A 143 7.92 4.48 -20.05
N LEU A 144 8.07 3.15 -20.09
CA LEU A 144 9.22 2.51 -20.74
C LEU A 144 9.28 2.79 -22.24
N ASN A 145 8.14 2.78 -22.93
CA ASN A 145 8.06 3.09 -24.36
C ASN A 145 8.45 4.55 -24.65
N GLU A 146 7.97 5.51 -23.85
CA GLU A 146 8.37 6.91 -23.98
C GLU A 146 9.88 7.10 -23.78
N ASN A 147 10.45 6.45 -22.77
CA ASN A 147 11.90 6.46 -22.54
C ASN A 147 12.68 5.84 -23.70
N LYS A 148 12.19 4.71 -24.26
CA LYS A 148 12.79 4.07 -25.44
C LYS A 148 12.74 4.99 -26.66
N LEU A 149 11.61 5.67 -26.90
CA LEU A 149 11.46 6.63 -28.00
C LEU A 149 12.36 7.86 -27.82
N ASN A 150 12.46 8.41 -26.60
CA ASN A 150 13.35 9.53 -26.30
C ASN A 150 14.82 9.14 -26.51
N LEU A 151 15.21 7.94 -26.10
CA LEU A 151 16.55 7.41 -26.37
C LEU A 151 16.80 7.26 -27.88
N MET A 152 15.83 6.72 -28.64
CA MET A 152 15.95 6.61 -30.09
C MET A 152 16.09 7.98 -30.77
N ARG A 153 15.35 9.00 -30.33
CA ARG A 153 15.50 10.38 -30.81
C ARG A 153 16.90 10.91 -30.53
N LEU A 154 17.39 10.77 -29.31
CA LEU A 154 18.73 11.21 -28.92
C LEU A 154 19.82 10.53 -29.74
N VAL A 155 19.69 9.22 -29.99
CA VAL A 155 20.64 8.49 -30.84
C VAL A 155 20.56 8.95 -32.30
N ASN A 156 19.36 9.25 -32.81
CA ASN A 156 19.20 9.80 -34.17
C ASN A 156 19.79 11.21 -34.31
N GLU A 157 19.65 12.06 -33.30
CA GLU A 157 20.27 13.40 -33.25
C GLU A 157 21.80 13.32 -33.18
N ASN A 158 22.32 12.32 -32.46
CA ASN A 158 23.77 12.13 -32.24
C ASN A 158 24.36 11.01 -33.11
N ARG A 159 23.76 10.73 -34.26
CA ARG A 159 24.03 9.54 -35.10
C ARG A 159 25.50 9.35 -35.47
N ILE A 160 26.27 10.43 -35.55
CA ILE A 160 27.69 10.44 -35.91
C ILE A 160 28.56 9.76 -34.83
N TYR A 161 28.10 9.74 -33.58
CA TYR A 161 28.82 9.21 -32.43
C TYR A 161 28.47 7.76 -32.07
N PHE A 162 27.44 7.17 -32.71
CA PHE A 162 26.95 5.84 -32.36
C PHE A 162 27.30 4.79 -33.42
N ASN A 163 27.82 3.64 -32.96
CA ASN A 163 28.11 2.50 -33.82
C ASN A 163 26.79 1.87 -34.33
N PRO A 164 26.63 1.61 -35.66
CA PRO A 164 25.45 0.95 -36.24
C PRO A 164 25.07 -0.38 -35.58
N SER A 165 26.03 -1.11 -35.02
CA SER A 165 25.80 -2.38 -34.31
C SER A 165 25.05 -2.21 -32.98
N CYS A 166 25.22 -1.08 -32.30
CA CYS A 166 24.53 -0.77 -31.04
C CYS A 166 23.06 -0.36 -31.24
N LEU A 167 22.68 0.05 -32.46
CA LEU A 167 21.31 0.38 -32.83
C LEU A 167 20.43 -0.86 -33.03
N ALA A 168 21.03 -2.02 -33.35
CA ALA A 168 20.32 -3.25 -33.64
C ALA A 168 19.63 -3.86 -32.40
N SER A 169 20.17 -3.66 -31.20
CA SER A 169 19.60 -4.14 -29.92
C SER A 169 18.41 -3.30 -29.43
N LEU A 170 18.15 -2.14 -30.03
CA LEU A 170 17.04 -1.26 -29.68
C LEU A 170 15.76 -1.53 -30.49
N LYS A 171 15.77 -2.52 -31.42
CA LYS A 171 14.60 -2.82 -32.25
C LYS A 171 13.36 -3.15 -31.42
N LEU A 172 12.20 -2.73 -31.94
CA LEU A 172 10.87 -2.89 -31.34
C LEU A 172 10.50 -4.37 -31.19
#